data_AF-A0A941TWW2-F1
#
_entry.id   AF-A0A941TWW2-F1
#
_cell.length_a   1.000
_cell.length_b   1.000
_cell.length_c   1.000
_cell.angle_alpha   90.00
_cell.angle_beta   90.00
_cell.angle_gamma   90.00
#
_symmetry.space_group_name_H-M   'P 1'
#
loop_
_entity.id
_entity.type
_entity.pdbx_description
1 polymer ?
#
loop_
_entity_poly.entity_id
_entity_poly.type
_entity_poly.pdbx_seq_one_letter_code
_entity_poly.pdbx_strand_id
1 'polypeptide(L)'
;MDPNRINDQPDEDNPKGADRHEADRGRDGEDVVKPRLTYRERRERRAERRRSWAEDRTRKAGAAAEAARAATAGIPFGQPILAGHHSQRRHERALERADDKTRKAVEHSRMADHHEQAASTIESQLDASIYDDDPDAIDRLRERIEVREAKRERIKQFNRNRRKGSRDLAPLNEQEQKELADTARVAPYQLGPKGEAPRYWLSNLGANINRDRKRLARLEKRRD
;
A
#
# COMPACT_ATOMS: atom_id res chain seq x y z
N MET A 1 -3.26 17.47 -15.81
CA MET A 1 -3.55 16.10 -15.37
C MET A 1 -3.24 16.02 -13.89
N ASP A 2 -4.26 16.00 -13.04
CA ASP A 2 -4.09 15.86 -11.60
C ASP A 2 -3.70 14.42 -11.26
N PRO A 3 -2.55 14.19 -10.61
CA PRO A 3 -2.13 12.85 -10.18
C PRO A 3 -2.96 12.29 -9.01
N ASN A 4 -3.96 13.04 -8.52
CA ASN A 4 -4.78 12.70 -7.36
C ASN A 4 -6.22 12.28 -7.68
N ARG A 5 -6.57 12.07 -8.97
CA ARG A 5 -7.86 11.47 -9.33
C ARG A 5 -7.76 9.96 -9.22
N ILE A 6 -7.62 9.45 -7.99
CA ILE A 6 -7.83 8.03 -7.71
C ILE A 6 -9.30 7.75 -8.03
N ASN A 7 -9.51 6.93 -9.06
CA ASN A 7 -10.79 6.47 -9.53
C ASN A 7 -11.52 5.81 -8.35
N ASP A 8 -12.48 6.52 -7.74
CA ASP A 8 -13.37 6.01 -6.71
C ASP A 8 -14.45 5.18 -7.40
N GLN A 9 -14.04 4.05 -7.98
CA GLN A 9 -14.98 3.05 -8.46
C GLN A 9 -15.52 2.32 -7.21
N PRO A 10 -16.85 2.19 -7.07
CA PRO A 10 -17.43 1.38 -6.00
C PRO A 10 -16.88 -0.04 -6.12
N ASP A 11 -16.40 -0.60 -5.00
CA ASP A 11 -15.96 -2.00 -4.93
C ASP A 11 -17.19 -2.91 -5.17
N GLU A 12 -17.51 -3.21 -6.43
CA GLU A 12 -18.69 -4.02 -6.83
C GLU A 12 -18.55 -5.52 -6.51
N ASP A 13 -17.38 -5.98 -6.07
CA ASP A 13 -17.15 -7.38 -5.68
C ASP A 13 -17.42 -7.63 -4.19
N ASN A 14 -18.59 -7.20 -3.72
CA ASN A 14 -19.19 -7.72 -2.48
C ASN A 14 -20.10 -8.91 -2.84
N PRO A 15 -19.67 -10.18 -2.72
CA PRO A 15 -20.60 -11.29 -2.85
C PRO A 15 -21.58 -11.22 -1.68
N LYS A 16 -22.81 -10.80 -2.00
CA LYS A 16 -23.99 -10.81 -1.12
C LYS A 16 -23.98 -11.99 -0.14
N GLY A 17 -24.11 -11.71 1.14
CA GLY A 17 -24.37 -12.74 2.15
C GLY A 17 -23.92 -12.38 3.57
N ALA A 18 -24.50 -11.33 4.15
CA ALA A 18 -24.56 -11.19 5.60
C ALA A 18 -25.91 -10.58 5.97
N ASP A 19 -26.56 -11.22 6.92
CA ASP A 19 -27.95 -11.04 7.35
C ASP A 19 -28.42 -9.59 7.43
N ARG A 20 -29.50 -9.29 6.70
CA ARG A 20 -30.36 -8.14 7.00
C ARG A 20 -31.35 -8.59 8.06
N HIS A 21 -30.97 -8.50 9.33
CA HIS A 21 -31.95 -8.46 10.40
C HIS A 21 -32.50 -7.04 10.49
N GLU A 22 -33.75 -6.90 10.06
CA GLU A 22 -34.55 -5.69 10.11
C GLU A 22 -35.21 -5.54 11.50
N ALA A 23 -35.34 -4.27 11.91
CA ALA A 23 -36.13 -3.70 12.99
C ALA A 23 -35.55 -3.75 14.43
N ASP A 24 -34.94 -2.64 14.82
CA ASP A 24 -35.23 -2.05 16.14
C ASP A 24 -35.75 -0.62 15.94
N ARG A 25 -37.03 -0.42 16.28
CA ARG A 25 -37.68 0.89 16.27
C ARG A 25 -37.67 1.42 17.69
N GLY A 26 -36.86 2.47 17.88
CA GLY A 26 -37.10 3.54 18.85
C GLY A 26 -36.38 3.39 20.18
N ARG A 27 -35.45 4.31 20.45
CA ARG A 27 -35.44 5.04 21.73
C ARG A 27 -34.59 6.30 21.64
N ASP A 28 -35.14 7.34 22.26
CA ASP A 28 -34.56 8.64 22.53
C ASP A 28 -33.10 8.52 23.03
N GLY A 29 -32.18 9.12 22.30
CA GLY A 29 -30.77 9.15 22.67
C GLY A 29 -30.14 10.39 22.07
N GLU A 30 -29.65 11.27 22.94
CA GLU A 30 -28.75 12.39 22.68
C GLU A 30 -28.02 12.24 21.33
N ASP A 31 -28.13 13.24 20.45
CA ASP A 31 -27.33 13.35 19.24
C ASP A 31 -25.85 13.49 19.65
N VAL A 32 -25.21 12.36 19.97
CA VAL A 32 -23.77 12.28 20.16
C VAL A 32 -23.18 12.53 18.77
N VAL A 33 -22.88 13.79 18.49
CA VAL A 33 -22.18 14.22 17.29
C VAL A 33 -20.86 13.45 17.24
N LYS A 34 -20.84 12.32 16.50
CA LYS A 34 -19.61 11.56 16.31
C LYS A 34 -18.56 12.51 15.74
N PRO A 35 -17.37 12.63 16.37
CA PRO A 35 -16.35 13.54 15.88
C PRO A 35 -16.03 13.19 14.42
N ARG A 36 -15.94 14.21 13.57
CA ARG A 36 -15.58 14.00 12.16
C ARG A 36 -14.18 13.41 12.13
N LEU A 37 -14.08 12.12 11.80
CA LEU A 37 -12.80 11.44 11.61
C LEU A 37 -11.94 12.21 10.60
N THR A 38 -10.64 12.29 10.84
CA THR A 38 -9.69 12.85 9.87
C THR A 38 -9.65 11.99 8.60
N TYR A 39 -9.13 12.54 7.51
CA TYR A 39 -8.93 11.81 6.27
C TYR A 39 -8.03 10.59 6.49
N ARG A 40 -6.96 10.76 7.27
CA ARG A 40 -6.06 9.69 7.69
C ARG A 40 -6.80 8.59 8.45
N GLU A 41 -7.56 8.92 9.48
CA GLU A 41 -8.32 7.93 10.26
C GLU A 41 -9.32 7.14 9.42
N ARG A 42 -10.02 7.80 8.47
CA ARG A 42 -10.93 7.11 7.56
C ARG A 42 -10.22 6.11 6.66
N ARG A 43 -9.01 6.47 6.21
CA ARG A 43 -8.15 5.62 5.38
C ARG A 43 -7.56 4.46 6.18
N GLU A 44 -7.13 4.70 7.42
CA GLU A 44 -6.67 3.66 8.36
C GLU A 44 -7.78 2.64 8.61
N ARG A 45 -9.00 3.09 8.92
CA ARG A 45 -10.18 2.19 9.03
C ARG A 45 -10.48 1.43 7.74
N ARG A 46 -10.20 2.01 6.57
CA ARG A 46 -10.33 1.30 5.29
C ARG A 46 -9.27 0.20 5.16
N ALA A 47 -8.02 0.48 5.52
CA ALA A 47 -6.95 -0.53 5.52
C ALA A 47 -7.26 -1.67 6.50
N GLU A 48 -7.69 -1.34 7.72
CA GLU A 48 -8.07 -2.33 8.74
C GLU A 48 -9.22 -3.23 8.28
N ARG A 49 -10.27 -2.68 7.67
CA ARG A 49 -11.34 -3.49 7.07
C ARG A 49 -10.82 -4.42 5.97
N ARG A 50 -9.90 -3.95 5.14
CA ARG A 50 -9.27 -4.78 4.09
C ARG A 50 -8.43 -5.90 4.71
N ARG A 51 -7.68 -5.65 5.79
CA ARG A 51 -6.97 -6.67 6.56
C ARG A 51 -7.92 -7.73 7.10
N SER A 52 -9.00 -7.31 7.76
CA SER A 52 -10.02 -8.22 8.29
C SER A 52 -10.65 -9.08 7.19
N TRP A 53 -10.93 -8.51 6.00
CA TRP A 53 -11.40 -9.29 4.86
C TRP A 53 -10.35 -10.27 4.34
N ALA A 54 -9.08 -9.88 4.27
CA ALA A 54 -8.01 -10.78 3.88
C ALA A 54 -7.93 -11.98 4.83
N GLU A 55 -7.95 -11.74 6.15
CA GLU A 55 -7.94 -12.79 7.17
C GLU A 55 -9.13 -13.75 7.05
N ASP A 56 -10.35 -13.21 6.87
CA ASP A 56 -11.54 -14.04 6.66
C ASP A 56 -11.42 -14.91 5.41
N ARG A 57 -10.88 -14.36 4.32
CA ARG A 57 -10.65 -15.09 3.06
C ARG A 57 -9.56 -16.15 3.21
N THR A 58 -8.47 -15.86 3.91
CA THR A 58 -7.43 -16.84 4.24
C THR A 58 -8.00 -18.00 5.04
N ARG A 59 -8.82 -17.71 6.06
CA ARG A 59 -9.50 -18.75 6.85
C ARG A 59 -10.43 -19.61 5.98
N LYS A 60 -11.21 -19.00 5.09
CA LYS A 60 -12.09 -19.72 4.15
C LYS A 60 -11.29 -20.56 3.14
N ALA A 61 -10.15 -20.06 2.66
CA ALA A 61 -9.25 -20.81 1.79
C ALA A 61 -8.72 -22.06 2.49
N GLY A 62 -8.22 -21.91 3.72
CA GLY A 62 -7.77 -23.02 4.56
C GLY A 62 -8.87 -24.05 4.81
N ALA A 63 -10.07 -23.61 5.20
CA ALA A 63 -11.21 -24.51 5.43
C ALA A 63 -11.63 -25.27 4.15
N ALA A 64 -11.59 -24.62 2.99
CA ALA A 64 -11.89 -25.26 1.71
C ALA A 64 -10.80 -26.29 1.32
N ALA A 65 -9.51 -25.96 1.55
CA ALA A 65 -8.40 -26.88 1.31
C ALA A 65 -8.48 -28.12 2.21
N GLU A 66 -8.79 -27.96 3.50
CA GLU A 66 -9.00 -29.09 4.41
C GLU A 66 -10.22 -29.93 3.99
N ALA A 67 -11.31 -29.30 3.56
CA ALA A 67 -12.47 -30.02 3.03
C ALA A 67 -12.15 -30.81 1.75
N ALA A 68 -11.26 -30.31 0.90
CA ALA A 68 -10.78 -31.04 -0.28
C ALA A 68 -9.99 -32.29 0.13
N ARG A 69 -9.07 -32.16 1.10
CA ARG A 69 -8.30 -33.29 1.65
C ARG A 69 -9.22 -34.33 2.31
N ALA A 70 -10.21 -33.88 3.07
CA ALA A 70 -11.17 -34.77 3.72
C ALA A 70 -12.04 -35.54 2.70
N ALA A 71 -12.34 -34.94 1.54
CA ALA A 71 -13.14 -35.59 0.49
C ALA A 71 -12.42 -36.81 -0.12
N THR A 72 -11.09 -36.79 -0.19
CA THR A 72 -10.26 -37.88 -0.74
C THR A 72 -9.57 -38.74 0.32
N ALA A 73 -9.75 -38.49 1.62
CA ALA A 73 -9.06 -39.20 2.70
C ALA A 73 -9.24 -40.74 2.67
N GLY A 74 -10.33 -41.23 2.08
CA GLY A 74 -10.59 -42.67 1.89
C GLY A 74 -10.14 -43.25 0.56
N ILE A 75 -9.34 -42.51 -0.23
CA ILE A 75 -8.81 -42.90 -1.53
C ILE A 75 -7.28 -42.83 -1.46
N PRO A 76 -6.58 -43.98 -1.48
CA PRO A 76 -5.14 -44.02 -1.66
C PRO A 76 -4.68 -43.24 -2.89
N PHE A 77 -3.61 -42.47 -2.74
CA PHE A 77 -3.03 -41.71 -3.85
C PHE A 77 -2.62 -42.62 -5.01
N GLY A 78 -2.97 -42.23 -6.23
CA GLY A 78 -2.66 -42.99 -7.45
C GLY A 78 -3.59 -44.18 -7.74
N GLN A 79 -4.62 -44.43 -6.93
CA GLN A 79 -5.60 -45.48 -7.21
C GLN A 79 -6.42 -45.15 -8.48
N PRO A 80 -6.47 -46.03 -9.49
CA PRO A 80 -7.29 -45.81 -10.68
C PRO A 80 -8.79 -45.96 -10.38
N ILE A 81 -9.62 -45.28 -11.16
CA ILE A 81 -11.08 -45.48 -11.13
C ILE A 81 -11.39 -46.83 -11.80
N LEU A 82 -11.96 -47.76 -11.05
CA LEU A 82 -12.36 -49.08 -11.57
C LEU A 82 -13.72 -48.97 -12.28
N ALA A 83 -13.72 -48.85 -13.61
CA ALA A 83 -14.93 -48.75 -14.42
C ALA A 83 -15.80 -50.03 -14.29
N GLY A 84 -17.10 -49.86 -14.08
CA GLY A 84 -18.06 -50.96 -13.88
C GLY A 84 -18.08 -51.55 -12.47
N HIS A 85 -17.21 -51.09 -11.56
CA HIS A 85 -17.21 -51.55 -10.18
C HIS A 85 -18.19 -50.74 -9.31
N HIS A 86 -18.76 -51.36 -8.27
CA HIS A 86 -19.74 -50.69 -7.39
C HIS A 86 -19.17 -49.43 -6.68
N SER A 87 -17.85 -49.35 -6.52
CA SER A 87 -17.16 -48.21 -5.90
C SER A 87 -16.91 -47.04 -6.85
N GLN A 88 -17.09 -47.21 -8.17
CA GLN A 88 -16.82 -46.21 -9.20
C GLN A 88 -17.49 -44.86 -8.87
N ARG A 89 -18.80 -44.87 -8.68
CA ARG A 89 -19.60 -43.65 -8.42
C ARG A 89 -19.16 -42.92 -7.15
N ARG A 90 -18.74 -43.66 -6.12
CA ARG A 90 -18.23 -43.06 -4.86
C ARG A 90 -16.88 -42.39 -5.11
N HIS A 91 -16.01 -43.02 -5.89
CA HIS A 91 -14.68 -42.51 -6.21
C HIS A 91 -14.76 -41.23 -7.07
N GLU A 92 -15.56 -41.25 -8.14
CA GLU A 92 -15.78 -40.08 -9.01
C GLU A 92 -16.33 -38.89 -8.21
N ARG A 93 -17.37 -39.09 -7.39
CA ARG A 93 -17.95 -38.04 -6.55
C ARG A 93 -17.00 -37.51 -5.47
N ALA A 94 -16.05 -38.33 -5.01
CA ALA A 94 -15.05 -37.88 -4.05
C ALA A 94 -14.05 -36.93 -4.73
N LEU A 95 -13.58 -37.28 -5.93
CA LEU A 95 -12.70 -36.44 -6.73
C LEU A 95 -13.37 -35.15 -7.16
N GLU A 96 -14.62 -35.21 -7.64
CA GLU A 96 -15.41 -34.03 -8.03
C GLU A 96 -15.55 -33.05 -6.86
N ARG A 97 -15.97 -33.54 -5.68
CA ARG A 97 -16.05 -32.71 -4.47
C ARG A 97 -14.71 -32.11 -4.08
N ALA A 98 -13.62 -32.88 -4.19
CA ALA A 98 -12.29 -32.40 -3.84
C ALA A 98 -11.81 -31.30 -4.81
N ASP A 99 -12.07 -31.47 -6.11
CA ASP A 99 -11.74 -30.48 -7.13
C ASP A 99 -12.52 -29.18 -6.91
N ASP A 100 -13.84 -29.26 -6.71
CA ASP A 100 -14.68 -28.09 -6.41
C ASP A 100 -14.21 -27.33 -5.16
N LYS A 101 -13.80 -28.06 -4.11
CA LYS A 101 -13.28 -27.46 -2.88
C LYS A 101 -11.90 -26.84 -3.09
N THR A 102 -11.06 -27.46 -3.92
CA THR A 102 -9.76 -26.91 -4.30
C THR A 102 -9.91 -25.63 -5.09
N ARG A 103 -10.83 -25.58 -6.08
CA ARG A 103 -11.14 -24.35 -6.83
C ARG A 103 -11.56 -23.22 -5.89
N LYS A 104 -12.46 -23.50 -4.94
CA LYS A 104 -12.87 -22.52 -3.90
C LYS A 104 -11.72 -22.07 -2.99
N ALA A 105 -10.82 -22.97 -2.64
CA ALA A 105 -9.64 -22.64 -1.84
C ALA A 105 -8.75 -21.64 -2.59
N VAL A 106 -8.49 -21.87 -3.88
CA VAL A 106 -7.71 -20.97 -4.74
C VAL A 106 -8.40 -19.62 -4.91
N GLU A 107 -9.71 -19.61 -5.17
CA GLU A 107 -10.49 -18.37 -5.28
C GLU A 107 -10.40 -17.52 -4.00
N HIS A 108 -10.61 -18.13 -2.83
CA HIS A 108 -10.49 -17.42 -1.57
C HIS A 108 -9.06 -16.95 -1.28
N SER A 109 -8.04 -17.74 -1.63
CA SER A 109 -6.64 -17.33 -1.51
C SER A 109 -6.35 -16.08 -2.35
N ARG A 110 -6.78 -16.07 -3.63
CA ARG A 110 -6.60 -14.90 -4.50
C ARG A 110 -7.31 -13.65 -3.98
N MET A 111 -8.51 -13.82 -3.41
CA MET A 111 -9.23 -12.71 -2.76
C MET A 111 -8.51 -12.21 -1.52
N ALA A 112 -7.88 -13.10 -0.74
CA ALA A 112 -7.08 -12.71 0.41
C ALA A 112 -5.89 -11.85 -0.01
N ASP A 113 -5.10 -12.33 -0.99
CA ASP A 113 -3.94 -11.61 -1.54
C ASP A 113 -4.33 -10.22 -2.07
N HIS A 114 -5.46 -10.14 -2.77
CA HIS A 114 -5.98 -8.87 -3.28
C HIS A 114 -6.30 -7.87 -2.16
N HIS A 115 -7.00 -8.31 -1.10
CA HIS A 115 -7.33 -7.44 0.02
C HIS A 115 -6.09 -7.05 0.84
N GLU A 116 -5.14 -7.96 1.02
CA GLU A 116 -3.87 -7.68 1.67
C GLU A 116 -3.06 -6.64 0.89
N GLN A 117 -2.92 -6.82 -0.43
CA GLN A 117 -2.20 -5.87 -1.28
C GLN A 117 -2.87 -4.49 -1.25
N ALA A 118 -4.21 -4.44 -1.25
CA ALA A 118 -4.95 -3.19 -1.14
C ALA A 118 -4.72 -2.51 0.22
N ALA A 119 -4.71 -3.26 1.32
CA ALA A 119 -4.40 -2.73 2.64
C ALA A 119 -2.98 -2.14 2.71
N SER A 120 -1.99 -2.93 2.29
CA SER A 120 -0.58 -2.50 2.22
C SER A 120 -0.36 -1.25 1.37
N THR A 121 -1.09 -1.15 0.26
CA THR A 121 -1.06 0.06 -0.60
C THR A 121 -1.61 1.28 0.14
N ILE A 122 -2.70 1.13 0.90
CA ILE A 122 -3.28 2.23 1.68
C ILE A 122 -2.32 2.63 2.81
N GLU A 123 -1.78 1.66 3.55
CA GLU A 123 -0.81 1.84 4.65
C GLU A 123 0.44 2.58 4.15
N SER A 124 1.04 2.12 3.05
CA SER A 124 2.22 2.78 2.45
C SER A 124 1.93 4.22 2.02
N GLN A 125 0.72 4.49 1.49
CA GLN A 125 0.30 5.84 1.13
C GLN A 125 0.09 6.73 2.36
N LEU A 126 -0.42 6.17 3.46
CA LEU A 126 -0.59 6.89 4.72
C LEU A 126 0.77 7.32 5.27
N ASP A 127 1.74 6.40 5.34
CA ASP A 127 3.08 6.69 5.87
C ASP A 127 3.80 7.78 5.09
N ALA A 128 3.74 7.72 3.75
CA ALA A 128 4.38 8.70 2.87
C ALA A 128 3.66 10.06 2.84
N SER A 129 2.38 10.11 3.21
CA SER A 129 1.55 11.31 3.12
C SER A 129 1.49 12.07 4.44
N ILE A 130 1.48 13.40 4.31
CA ILE A 130 1.10 14.32 5.38
C ILE A 130 -0.22 14.92 4.92
N TYR A 131 -1.31 14.76 5.66
CA TYR A 131 -2.61 15.36 5.33
C TYR A 131 -2.81 16.70 6.06
N ASP A 132 -3.68 17.56 5.53
CA ASP A 132 -3.88 18.91 6.07
C ASP A 132 -4.65 18.90 7.40
N ASP A 133 -5.46 17.87 7.63
CA ASP A 133 -6.28 17.66 8.82
C ASP A 133 -5.62 16.75 9.87
N ASP A 134 -4.38 16.32 9.62
CA ASP A 134 -3.59 15.61 10.63
C ASP A 134 -3.24 16.57 11.79
N PRO A 135 -3.33 16.13 13.06
CA PRO A 135 -3.01 16.97 14.21
C PRO A 135 -1.54 17.44 14.22
N ASP A 136 -0.63 16.61 13.69
CA ASP A 136 0.82 16.84 13.60
C ASP A 136 1.27 17.35 12.22
N ALA A 137 0.33 17.73 11.33
CA ALA A 137 0.63 18.13 9.95
C ALA A 137 1.69 19.24 9.84
N ILE A 138 1.64 20.21 10.76
CA ILE A 138 2.56 21.35 10.82
C ILE A 138 3.97 20.88 11.17
N ASP A 139 4.10 20.04 12.20
CA ASP A 139 5.40 19.59 12.69
C ASP A 139 6.08 18.67 11.67
N ARG A 140 5.33 17.73 11.08
CA ARG A 140 5.83 16.87 9.99
C ARG A 140 6.25 17.68 8.75
N LEU A 141 5.58 18.80 8.46
CA LEU A 141 5.99 19.69 7.36
C LEU A 141 7.27 20.45 7.67
N ARG A 142 7.44 20.93 8.91
CA ARG A 142 8.68 21.61 9.35
C ARG A 142 9.87 20.66 9.24
N GLU A 143 9.74 19.46 9.81
CA GLU A 143 10.78 18.42 9.72
C GLU A 143 11.11 18.09 8.25
N ARG A 144 10.10 17.89 7.40
CA ARG A 144 10.31 17.60 5.98
C ARG A 144 11.03 18.74 5.25
N ILE A 145 10.74 19.99 5.60
CA ILE A 145 11.44 21.15 5.05
C ILE A 145 12.90 21.13 5.49
N GLU A 146 13.18 20.93 6.78
CA GLU A 146 14.54 20.87 7.34
C GLU A 146 15.39 19.78 6.68
N VAL A 147 14.85 18.56 6.57
CA VAL A 147 15.52 17.43 5.89
C VAL A 147 15.86 17.79 4.43
N ARG A 148 14.94 18.45 3.72
CA ARG A 148 15.16 18.88 2.32
C ARG A 148 16.17 20.01 2.21
N GLU A 149 16.17 20.95 3.15
CA GLU A 149 17.17 22.03 3.22
C GLU A 149 18.57 21.45 3.47
N ALA A 150 18.70 20.53 4.42
CA ALA A 150 19.96 19.83 4.68
C ALA A 150 20.47 19.09 3.43
N LYS A 151 19.59 18.36 2.72
CA LYS A 151 19.94 17.72 1.43
C LYS A 151 20.39 18.74 0.39
N ARG A 152 19.69 19.87 0.28
CA ARG A 152 20.04 20.94 -0.65
C ARG A 152 21.43 21.52 -0.36
N GLU A 153 21.77 21.74 0.91
CA GLU A 153 23.08 22.26 1.30
C GLU A 153 24.22 21.27 1.07
N ARG A 154 24.01 19.97 1.35
CA ARG A 154 24.95 18.90 0.99
C ARG A 154 25.27 18.89 -0.50
N ILE A 155 24.25 18.91 -1.35
CA ILE A 155 24.43 18.90 -2.81
C ILE A 155 25.11 20.18 -3.30
N LYS A 156 24.78 21.35 -2.73
CA LYS A 156 25.47 22.61 -3.06
C LYS A 156 26.96 22.53 -2.68
N GLN A 157 27.28 22.01 -1.50
CA GLN A 157 28.66 21.84 -1.06
C GLN A 157 29.43 20.88 -1.99
N PHE A 158 28.82 19.75 -2.32
CA PHE A 158 29.36 18.80 -3.29
C PHE A 158 29.64 19.47 -4.65
N ASN A 159 28.68 20.20 -5.22
CA ASN A 159 28.85 20.88 -6.50
C ASN A 159 29.94 21.97 -6.43
N ARG A 160 30.06 22.71 -5.32
CA ARG A 160 31.16 23.65 -5.10
C ARG A 160 32.52 22.94 -5.12
N ASN A 161 32.64 21.78 -4.48
CA ASN A 161 33.86 20.97 -4.46
C ASN A 161 34.23 20.49 -5.88
N ARG A 162 33.24 19.98 -6.64
CA ARG A 162 33.43 19.55 -8.04
C ARG A 162 33.88 20.69 -8.94
N ARG A 163 33.32 21.89 -8.78
CA ARG A 163 33.74 23.07 -9.56
C ARG A 163 35.20 23.46 -9.35
N LYS A 164 35.72 23.20 -8.15
CA LYS A 164 37.13 23.40 -7.75
C LYS A 164 38.04 22.23 -8.14
N GLY A 165 37.53 21.20 -8.82
CA GLY A 165 38.30 20.03 -9.25
C GLY A 165 38.43 18.92 -8.21
N SER A 166 37.84 19.08 -7.02
CA SER A 166 37.82 18.02 -6.03
C SER A 166 36.89 16.88 -6.46
N ARG A 167 37.32 15.64 -6.23
CA ARG A 167 36.52 14.41 -6.46
C ARG A 167 35.87 13.89 -5.17
N ASP A 168 35.98 14.66 -4.08
CA ASP A 168 35.45 14.31 -2.78
C ASP A 168 33.92 14.13 -2.79
N LEU A 169 33.47 13.00 -2.26
CA LEU A 169 32.06 12.63 -2.11
C LEU A 169 31.55 12.82 -0.67
N ALA A 170 32.43 13.14 0.29
CA ALA A 170 32.07 13.27 1.70
C ALA A 170 30.89 14.21 2.01
N PRO A 171 30.63 15.30 1.23
CA PRO A 171 29.44 16.11 1.46
C PRO A 171 28.11 15.40 1.21
N LEU A 172 28.10 14.27 0.48
CA LEU A 172 26.91 13.47 0.17
C LEU A 172 26.80 12.28 1.12
N ASN A 173 25.58 11.91 1.50
CA ASN A 173 25.36 10.66 2.24
C ASN A 173 25.44 9.42 1.33
N GLU A 174 25.42 8.22 1.91
CA GLU A 174 25.55 6.95 1.18
C GLU A 174 24.51 6.81 0.05
N GLN A 175 23.26 7.16 0.31
CA GLN A 175 22.19 7.09 -0.69
C GLN A 175 22.43 8.08 -1.85
N GLU A 176 22.81 9.31 -1.55
CA GLU A 176 23.10 10.34 -2.54
C GLU A 176 24.33 9.98 -3.39
N GLN A 177 25.34 9.35 -2.78
CA GLN A 177 26.50 8.83 -3.51
C GLN A 177 26.09 7.70 -4.47
N LYS A 178 25.23 6.78 -4.02
CA LYS A 178 24.69 5.70 -4.86
C LYS A 178 23.85 6.27 -6.02
N GLU A 179 22.91 7.18 -5.74
CA GLU A 179 22.09 7.86 -6.76
C GLU A 179 22.97 8.56 -7.80
N LEU A 180 24.06 9.21 -7.37
CA LEU A 180 25.02 9.87 -8.24
C LEU A 180 25.79 8.85 -9.10
N ALA A 181 26.28 7.77 -8.50
CA ALA A 181 27.01 6.71 -9.20
C ALA A 181 26.14 5.99 -10.23
N ASP A 182 24.88 5.69 -9.88
CA ASP A 182 23.91 5.13 -10.80
C ASP A 182 23.65 6.09 -11.95
N THR A 183 23.44 7.38 -11.68
CA THR A 183 23.27 8.38 -12.73
C THR A 183 24.50 8.48 -13.63
N ALA A 184 25.71 8.46 -13.06
CA ALA A 184 26.95 8.45 -13.84
C ALA A 184 27.05 7.21 -14.75
N ARG A 185 26.54 6.07 -14.30
CA ARG A 185 26.55 4.80 -15.05
C ARG A 185 25.51 4.78 -16.18
N VAL A 186 24.27 5.18 -15.91
CA VAL A 186 23.14 4.98 -16.84
C VAL A 186 22.77 6.23 -17.64
N ALA A 187 23.04 7.42 -17.11
CA ALA A 187 22.66 8.69 -17.71
C ALA A 187 23.72 9.78 -17.46
N PRO A 188 24.99 9.57 -17.87
CA PRO A 188 26.09 10.51 -17.61
C PRO A 188 25.84 11.90 -18.18
N TYR A 189 25.06 12.01 -19.26
CA TYR A 189 24.66 13.28 -19.87
C TYR A 189 23.82 14.19 -18.94
N GLN A 190 23.29 13.66 -17.84
CA GLN A 190 22.58 14.44 -16.83
C GLN A 190 23.51 15.14 -15.83
N LEU A 191 24.77 14.68 -15.72
CA LEU A 191 25.75 15.28 -14.82
C LEU A 191 26.23 16.64 -15.33
N GLY A 192 26.67 17.49 -14.42
CA GLY A 192 27.37 18.70 -14.82
C GLY A 192 28.72 18.39 -15.48
N PRO A 193 29.28 19.31 -16.27
CA PRO A 193 30.50 19.08 -17.05
C PRO A 193 31.73 18.69 -16.21
N LYS A 194 31.72 19.01 -14.91
CA LYS A 194 32.79 18.66 -13.95
C LYS A 194 32.44 17.46 -13.06
N GLY A 195 31.44 16.66 -13.43
CA GLY A 195 30.91 15.57 -12.60
C GLY A 195 30.07 16.06 -11.42
N GLU A 196 29.41 17.20 -11.58
CA GLU A 196 28.48 17.74 -10.59
C GLU A 196 27.17 16.94 -10.59
N ALA A 197 26.42 17.03 -9.48
CA ALA A 197 25.12 16.40 -9.39
C ALA A 197 24.17 16.94 -10.47
N PRO A 198 23.23 16.12 -10.97
CA PRO A 198 22.31 16.54 -12.02
C PRO A 198 21.52 17.81 -11.67
N ARG A 199 21.32 18.67 -12.67
CA ARG A 199 20.65 19.98 -12.50
C ARG A 199 19.27 19.86 -11.85
N TYR A 200 18.52 18.80 -12.18
CA TYR A 200 17.17 18.60 -11.64
C TYR A 200 17.15 18.31 -10.14
N TRP A 201 18.24 17.85 -9.53
CA TRP A 201 18.30 17.57 -8.08
C TRP A 201 17.98 18.83 -7.27
N LEU A 202 18.73 19.91 -7.54
CA LEU A 202 18.56 21.19 -6.84
C LEU A 202 17.25 21.90 -7.25
N SER A 203 16.85 21.78 -8.52
CA SER A 203 15.59 22.37 -9.01
C SER A 203 14.38 21.74 -8.31
N ASN A 204 14.34 20.41 -8.22
CA ASN A 204 13.26 19.67 -7.59
C ASN A 204 13.20 19.94 -6.08
N LEU A 205 14.35 19.94 -5.40
CA LEU A 205 14.43 20.27 -3.98
C LEU A 205 13.90 21.68 -3.71
N GLY A 206 14.33 22.68 -4.48
CA GLY A 206 13.86 24.06 -4.35
C GLY A 206 12.35 24.19 -4.56
N ALA A 207 11.82 23.57 -5.60
CA ALA A 207 10.39 23.56 -5.88
C ALA A 207 9.58 22.89 -4.75
N ASN A 208 10.06 21.75 -4.23
CA ASN A 208 9.40 21.01 -3.15
C ASN A 208 9.44 21.77 -1.82
N ILE A 209 10.57 22.36 -1.45
CA ILE A 209 10.71 23.20 -0.25
C ILE A 209 9.74 24.39 -0.33
N ASN A 210 9.69 25.07 -1.47
CA ASN A 210 8.78 26.21 -1.66
C ASN A 210 7.31 25.79 -1.57
N ARG A 211 6.93 24.63 -2.12
CA ARG A 211 5.58 24.07 -2.01
C ARG A 211 5.22 23.78 -0.56
N ASP A 212 6.12 23.14 0.18
CA ASP A 212 5.91 22.82 1.59
C ASP A 212 5.80 24.08 2.46
N ARG A 213 6.66 25.09 2.23
CA ARG A 213 6.57 26.37 2.94
C ARG A 213 5.24 27.08 2.71
N LYS A 214 4.76 27.13 1.46
CA LYS A 214 3.44 27.69 1.14
C LYS A 214 2.32 26.92 1.83
N ARG A 215 2.44 25.59 1.89
CA ARG A 215 1.48 24.73 2.59
C ARG A 215 1.50 24.97 4.10
N LEU A 216 2.68 25.01 4.72
CA LEU A 216 2.87 25.29 6.13
C LEU A 216 2.24 26.63 6.54
N ALA A 217 2.55 27.70 5.81
CA ALA A 217 1.99 29.03 6.08
C ALA A 217 0.45 29.07 5.94
N ARG A 218 -0.12 28.27 5.03
CA ARG A 218 -1.57 28.12 4.89
C ARG A 218 -2.19 27.39 6.08
N LEU A 219 -1.52 26.39 6.63
CA LEU A 219 -1.99 25.60 7.78
C LEU A 219 -1.90 26.41 9.08
N GLU A 220 -0.81 27.14 9.29
CA GLU A 220 -0.62 28.01 10.45
C GLU A 220 -1.73 29.07 10.51
N LYS A 221 -1.98 29.79 9.40
CA LYS A 221 -3.08 30.78 9.30
C LYS A 221 -4.49 30.24 9.53
N ARG A 222 -4.70 28.93 9.42
CA ARG A 222 -6.02 28.29 9.65
C ARG A 222 -6.19 27.87 11.10
N ARG A 223 -5.08 27.75 11.85
CA ARG A 223 -5.08 27.40 13.28
C ARG A 223 -5.10 28.64 14.18
N ASP A 224 -4.60 29.77 13.68
CA ASP A 224 -4.81 31.11 14.26
C ASP A 224 -6.27 31.58 14.08
#